data_AF-A0AAJ1PM70-F1
#
_entry.id   AF-A0AAJ1PM70-F1
#
_cell.length_a   1.000
_cell.length_b   1.000
_cell.length_c   1.000
_cell.angle_alpha   90.00
_cell.angle_beta   90.00
_cell.angle_gamma   90.00
#
_symmetry.space_group_name_H-M   'P 1'
#
loop_
_entity.id
_entity.type
_entity.pdbx_description
1 polymer ?
#
loop_
_entity_poly.entity_id
_entity_poly.type
_entity_poly.pdbx_seq_one_letter_code
_entity_poly.pdbx_strand_id
1 'polypeptide(L)'
;MKGQISFVEYLVSTTIFIAFTTYFFFNLVSLVPAYLNEIRSERVRSEAYQISEILVNDPGEPINWDLSNVKRLGFSDENFNKTNLLSENKINMIGPNCIPGYDEVKKLIGTDLDFMLVLIERPNGQLKMLCSPT
;
A
#
# COMPACT_ATOMS: atom_id res chain seq x y z
N MET A 1 -28.88 -58.02 -20.42
CA MET A 1 -27.53 -57.43 -20.45
C MET A 1 -27.49 -56.36 -21.54
N LYS A 2 -27.75 -55.09 -21.21
CA LYS A 2 -27.69 -53.95 -22.16
C LYS A 2 -27.06 -52.75 -21.46
N GLY A 3 -25.77 -52.85 -21.19
CA GLY A 3 -25.03 -51.86 -20.41
C GLY A 3 -23.52 -51.91 -20.66
N GLN A 4 -23.09 -52.36 -21.83
CA GLN A 4 -21.71 -52.14 -22.27
C GLN A 4 -21.72 -50.86 -23.08
N ILE A 5 -21.33 -49.76 -22.44
CA ILE A 5 -20.80 -48.60 -23.16
C ILE A 5 -19.77 -49.16 -24.14
N SER A 6 -19.86 -48.81 -25.42
CA SER A 6 -18.84 -49.26 -26.37
C SER A 6 -17.49 -48.76 -25.86
N PHE A 7 -16.49 -49.63 -25.79
CA PHE A 7 -15.15 -49.28 -25.29
C PHE A 7 -14.63 -47.96 -25.91
N VAL A 8 -15.01 -47.70 -27.16
CA VAL A 8 -14.73 -46.47 -27.89
C VAL A 8 -15.42 -45.24 -27.29
N GLU A 9 -16.70 -45.31 -26.96
CA GLU A 9 -17.46 -44.19 -26.36
C GLU A 9 -16.89 -43.82 -24.98
N TYR A 10 -16.51 -44.83 -24.19
CA TYR A 10 -15.84 -44.61 -22.91
C TYR A 10 -14.49 -43.90 -23.09
N LEU A 11 -13.66 -44.33 -24.05
CA LEU A 11 -12.37 -43.70 -24.35
C LEU A 11 -12.54 -42.24 -24.80
N VAL A 12 -13.50 -41.98 -25.68
CA VAL A 12 -13.76 -40.62 -26.18
C VAL A 12 -14.25 -39.71 -25.06
N SER A 13 -15.22 -40.16 -24.26
CA SER A 13 -15.74 -39.39 -23.12
C SER A 13 -14.66 -39.10 -22.08
N THR A 14 -13.82 -40.09 -21.77
CA THR A 14 -12.70 -39.92 -20.82
C THR A 14 -11.66 -38.93 -21.34
N THR A 15 -11.33 -38.99 -22.63
CA THR A 15 -10.36 -38.07 -23.25
C THR A 15 -10.87 -36.63 -23.22
N ILE A 16 -12.14 -36.43 -23.58
CA ILE A 16 -12.79 -35.12 -23.52
C ILE A 16 -12.80 -34.59 -22.08
N PHE A 17 -13.17 -35.44 -21.12
CA PHE A 17 -13.18 -35.07 -19.70
C PHE A 17 -11.79 -34.63 -19.22
N ILE A 18 -10.74 -35.42 -19.50
CA ILE A 18 -9.36 -35.08 -19.14
C ILE A 18 -8.94 -33.77 -19.79
N ALA A 19 -9.25 -33.57 -21.07
CA ALA A 19 -8.91 -32.33 -21.79
C ALA A 19 -9.59 -31.11 -21.17
N PHE A 20 -10.89 -31.21 -20.85
CA PHE A 20 -11.63 -30.14 -20.18
C PHE A 20 -11.08 -29.86 -18.78
N THR A 21 -10.91 -30.88 -17.94
CA THR A 21 -10.37 -30.69 -16.58
C THR A 21 -8.98 -30.06 -16.61
N THR A 22 -8.12 -30.50 -17.53
CA THR A 22 -6.77 -29.95 -17.70
C THR A 22 -6.83 -28.49 -18.14
N TYR A 23 -7.68 -28.16 -19.12
CA TYR A 23 -7.88 -26.78 -19.58
C TYR A 23 -8.38 -25.87 -18.44
N PHE A 24 -9.39 -26.30 -17.67
CA PHE A 24 -9.88 -25.54 -16.52
C PHE A 24 -8.82 -25.37 -15.44
N PHE A 25 -8.05 -26.43 -15.15
CA PHE A 25 -6.96 -26.36 -14.19
C PHE A 25 -5.91 -25.32 -14.58
N PHE A 26 -5.46 -25.33 -15.84
CA PHE A 26 -4.50 -24.33 -16.32
C PHE A 26 -5.03 -22.90 -16.26
N ASN A 27 -6.31 -22.69 -16.59
CA ASN A 27 -6.95 -21.37 -16.46
C ASN A 27 -7.05 -20.91 -14.99
N LEU A 28 -7.36 -21.81 -14.06
CA LEU A 28 -7.38 -21.47 -12.64
C LEU A 28 -5.98 -21.14 -12.11
N VAL A 29 -4.97 -21.93 -12.48
CA VAL A 29 -3.58 -21.71 -12.06
C VAL A 29 -3.03 -20.38 -12.60
N SER A 30 -3.47 -19.92 -13.78
CA SER A 30 -3.06 -18.61 -14.30
C SER A 30 -3.80 -17.43 -13.65
N LEU A 31 -5.08 -17.61 -13.29
CA LEU A 31 -5.91 -16.53 -12.75
C LEU A 31 -5.62 -16.22 -11.27
N VAL A 32 -5.39 -17.25 -10.45
CA VAL A 32 -5.21 -17.09 -9.00
C VAL A 32 -4.05 -16.15 -8.62
N PRO A 33 -2.84 -16.26 -9.21
CA PRO A 33 -1.75 -15.35 -8.88
C PRO A 33 -2.06 -13.90 -9.24
N ALA A 34 -2.72 -13.66 -10.37
CA ALA A 34 -3.09 -12.31 -10.79
C ALA A 34 -4.05 -11.67 -9.79
N TYR A 35 -5.06 -12.41 -9.34
CA TYR A 35 -6.02 -11.93 -8.36
C TYR A 35 -5.38 -11.67 -6.98
N LEU A 36 -4.49 -12.56 -6.52
CA LEU A 36 -3.76 -12.37 -5.27
C LEU A 36 -2.83 -11.14 -5.32
N ASN A 37 -2.21 -10.87 -6.46
CA ASN A 37 -1.38 -9.68 -6.64
C ASN A 37 -2.22 -8.40 -6.63
N GLU A 38 -3.41 -8.42 -7.24
CA GLU A 38 -4.33 -7.27 -7.22
C GLU A 38 -4.77 -6.96 -5.79
N ILE A 39 -5.18 -7.97 -5.01
CA ILE A 39 -5.55 -7.80 -3.60
C ILE A 39 -4.39 -7.21 -2.79
N ARG A 40 -3.16 -7.69 -3.03
CA ARG A 40 -1.97 -7.15 -2.35
C ARG A 40 -1.73 -5.69 -2.74
N SER A 41 -1.87 -5.34 -4.01
CA SER A 41 -1.71 -3.97 -4.48
C SER A 41 -2.75 -3.04 -3.85
N GLU A 42 -4.02 -3.45 -3.84
CA GLU A 42 -5.10 -2.68 -3.22
C GLU A 42 -4.91 -2.50 -1.71
N ARG A 43 -4.40 -3.52 -1.01
CA ARG A 43 -4.03 -3.39 0.41
C ARG A 43 -2.98 -2.30 0.60
N VAL A 44 -1.90 -2.32 -0.19
CA VAL A 44 -0.83 -1.32 -0.10
C VAL A 44 -1.35 0.08 -0.44
N ARG A 45 -2.19 0.22 -1.48
CA ARG A 45 -2.82 1.50 -1.85
C ARG A 45 -3.72 2.04 -0.74
N SER A 46 -4.52 1.18 -0.13
CA SER A 46 -5.40 1.56 0.98
C SER A 46 -4.61 2.04 2.20
N GLU A 47 -3.54 1.33 2.55
CA GLU A 47 -2.65 1.70 3.67
C GLU A 47 -1.95 3.04 3.39
N ALA A 48 -1.39 3.21 2.18
CA ALA A 48 -0.78 4.48 1.77
C ALA A 48 -1.78 5.64 1.80
N TYR A 49 -3.02 5.41 1.37
CA TYR A 49 -4.08 6.42 1.44
C TYR A 49 -4.41 6.80 2.88
N GLN A 50 -4.61 5.81 3.77
CA GLN A 50 -4.88 6.06 5.18
C GLN A 50 -3.75 6.86 5.86
N ILE A 51 -2.50 6.50 5.60
CA ILE A 51 -1.33 7.24 6.10
C ILE A 51 -1.33 8.66 5.55
N SER A 52 -1.60 8.85 4.25
CA SER A 52 -1.64 10.19 3.65
C SER A 52 -2.72 11.09 4.27
N GLU A 53 -3.89 10.53 4.58
CA GLU A 53 -4.98 11.25 5.25
C GLU A 53 -4.57 11.67 6.66
N ILE A 54 -3.97 10.76 7.44
CA ILE A 54 -3.46 11.09 8.78
C ILE A 54 -2.39 12.17 8.69
N LEU A 55 -1.40 12.01 7.81
CA LEU A 55 -0.30 12.96 7.69
C LEU A 55 -0.75 14.37 7.28
N VAL A 56 -1.79 14.49 6.45
CA VAL A 56 -2.26 15.79 5.93
C VAL A 56 -3.30 16.45 6.85
N ASN A 57 -4.19 15.65 7.46
CA ASN A 57 -5.35 16.17 8.19
C ASN A 57 -5.24 16.05 9.71
N ASP A 58 -4.26 15.32 10.25
CA ASP A 58 -4.00 15.22 11.68
C ASP A 58 -2.77 16.07 12.07
N PRO A 59 -2.81 16.82 13.19
CA PRO A 59 -1.66 17.58 13.66
C PRO A 59 -0.59 16.69 14.32
N GLY A 60 -0.88 15.41 14.55
CA GLY A 60 -0.02 14.47 15.25
C GLY A 60 -0.32 14.37 16.75
N GLU A 61 0.41 13.49 17.44
CA GLU A 61 0.30 13.31 18.88
C GLU A 61 1.68 13.37 19.56
N PRO A 62 1.89 14.29 20.53
CA PRO A 62 0.99 15.40 20.92
C PRO A 62 0.81 16.43 19.80
N ILE A 63 -0.20 17.31 19.87
CA ILE A 63 -0.50 18.30 18.81
C ILE A 63 0.72 19.18 18.45
N ASN A 64 1.51 19.54 19.46
CA ASN A 64 2.72 20.35 19.37
C ASN A 64 3.99 19.49 19.46
N TRP A 65 3.97 18.31 18.84
CA TRP A 65 5.10 17.39 18.86
C TRP A 65 6.38 18.00 18.28
N ASP A 66 7.50 17.54 18.81
CA ASP A 66 8.86 17.73 18.36
C ASP A 66 9.54 16.34 18.30
N LEU A 67 10.71 16.23 17.67
CA LEU A 67 11.43 14.96 17.49
C LEU A 67 11.74 14.24 18.81
N SER A 68 11.78 14.97 19.93
CA SER A 68 12.06 14.44 21.26
C SER A 68 10.86 13.79 21.97
N ASN A 69 9.63 14.11 21.58
CA ASN A 69 8.42 13.78 22.35
C ASN A 69 7.24 13.32 21.49
N VAL A 70 7.50 12.96 20.23
CA VAL A 70 6.50 12.53 19.27
C VAL A 70 6.10 11.06 19.47
N LYS A 71 4.79 10.80 19.44
CA LYS A 71 4.22 9.45 19.44
C LYS A 71 3.64 9.08 18.08
N ARG A 72 2.99 10.03 17.43
CA ARG A 72 2.39 9.88 16.10
C ARG A 72 2.63 11.11 15.26
N LEU A 73 3.01 10.89 14.01
CA LEU A 73 3.25 11.96 13.06
C LEU A 73 1.97 12.49 12.45
N GLY A 74 1.96 13.81 12.25
CA GLY A 74 0.92 14.54 11.54
C GLY A 74 1.45 15.92 11.20
N PHE A 75 1.24 16.38 9.97
CA PHE A 75 1.78 17.64 9.46
C PHE A 75 0.76 18.76 9.43
N SER A 76 -0.49 18.51 9.82
CA SER A 76 -1.52 19.55 9.84
C SER A 76 -1.14 20.69 10.79
N ASP A 77 -1.41 21.92 10.36
CA ASP A 77 -1.19 23.11 11.18
C ASP A 77 -2.30 23.25 12.23
N GLU A 78 -1.90 23.25 13.50
CA GLU A 78 -2.81 23.38 14.64
C GLU A 78 -3.33 24.81 14.87
N ASN A 79 -2.64 25.84 14.34
CA ASN A 79 -2.95 27.23 14.62
C ASN A 79 -4.09 27.76 13.74
N PHE A 80 -4.24 27.14 12.57
CA PHE A 80 -5.25 27.49 11.60
C PHE A 80 -6.21 26.31 11.47
N ASN A 81 -7.47 26.48 11.89
CA ASN A 81 -8.52 25.46 11.78
C ASN A 81 -8.96 25.23 10.32
N LYS A 82 -8.03 24.77 9.48
CA LYS A 82 -8.20 24.51 8.05
C LYS A 82 -7.68 23.11 7.74
N THR A 83 -8.50 22.33 7.06
CA THR A 83 -8.10 21.03 6.52
C THR A 83 -7.07 21.20 5.41
N ASN A 84 -6.17 20.22 5.24
CA ASN A 84 -5.11 20.23 4.22
C ASN A 84 -4.12 21.41 4.30
N LEU A 85 -4.03 22.11 5.44
CA LEU A 85 -3.00 23.10 5.67
C LEU A 85 -1.86 22.46 6.45
N LEU A 86 -0.67 22.42 5.84
CA LEU A 86 0.50 21.78 6.43
C LEU A 86 1.38 22.82 7.14
N SER A 87 1.86 22.47 8.33
CA SER A 87 2.81 23.26 9.10
C SER A 87 4.22 23.14 8.51
N GLU A 88 4.76 24.26 8.03
CA GLU A 88 6.10 24.32 7.46
C GLU A 88 7.18 23.98 8.52
N ASN A 89 6.95 24.32 9.79
CA ASN A 89 7.87 23.99 10.87
C ASN A 89 8.01 22.47 11.06
N LYS A 90 6.89 21.74 11.06
CA LYS A 90 6.87 20.27 11.17
C LYS A 90 7.57 19.60 9.98
N ILE A 91 7.34 20.12 8.77
CA ILE A 91 7.99 19.63 7.55
C ILE A 91 9.51 19.86 7.62
N ASN A 92 9.95 21.05 8.02
CA ASN A 92 11.37 21.39 8.10
C ASN A 92 12.11 20.61 9.21
N MET A 93 11.41 20.21 10.27
CA MET A 93 11.99 19.36 11.32
C MET A 93 12.20 17.92 10.85
N ILE A 94 11.24 17.33 10.14
CA ILE A 94 11.35 15.93 9.70
C ILE A 94 12.19 15.77 8.45
N GLY A 95 12.06 16.66 7.46
CA GLY A 95 12.73 16.54 6.17
C GLY A 95 14.21 16.13 6.25
N PRO A 96 15.08 16.85 6.97
CA PRO A 96 16.50 16.51 7.07
C PRO A 96 16.78 15.28 7.94
N ASN A 97 15.91 14.98 8.92
CA ASN A 97 16.09 13.88 9.87
C ASN A 97 15.47 12.56 9.40
N CYS A 98 14.66 12.59 8.35
CA CYS A 98 13.92 11.41 7.88
C CYS A 98 14.82 10.34 7.26
N ILE A 99 15.86 10.74 6.53
CA ILE A 99 16.80 9.80 5.89
C ILE A 99 17.68 9.10 6.95
N PRO A 100 18.39 9.82 7.84
CA PRO A 100 19.20 9.15 8.88
C PRO A 100 18.35 8.44 9.94
N GLY A 101 17.12 8.91 10.20
CA GLY A 101 16.20 8.37 11.19
C GLY A 101 15.02 7.58 10.61
N TYR A 102 15.16 7.03 9.39
CA TYR A 102 14.02 6.45 8.64
C TYR A 102 13.28 5.38 9.43
N ASP A 103 13.99 4.48 10.11
CA ASP A 103 13.39 3.42 10.91
C ASP A 103 12.56 3.95 12.09
N GLU A 104 12.94 5.09 12.66
CA GLU A 104 12.18 5.74 13.73
C GLU A 104 10.92 6.38 13.16
N VAL A 105 11.04 7.10 12.04
CA VAL A 105 9.89 7.68 11.34
C VAL A 105 8.91 6.60 10.91
N LYS A 106 9.39 5.47 10.40
CA LYS A 106 8.58 4.31 10.01
C LYS A 106 7.77 3.77 11.19
N LYS A 107 8.39 3.65 12.36
CA LYS A 107 7.70 3.26 13.60
C LYS A 107 6.65 4.28 14.03
N LEU A 108 6.92 5.58 13.88
CA LEU A 108 5.99 6.65 14.27
C LEU A 108 4.78 6.77 13.32
N ILE A 109 4.96 6.41 12.06
CA ILE A 109 3.85 6.27 11.09
C ILE A 109 3.05 5.00 11.36
N GLY A 110 3.69 3.96 11.91
CA GLY A 110 3.05 2.71 12.30
C GLY A 110 2.84 1.75 11.14
N THR A 111 3.71 1.77 10.13
CA THR A 111 3.68 0.85 8.99
C THR A 111 4.86 -0.11 9.02
N ASP A 112 4.60 -1.37 8.64
CA ASP A 112 5.64 -2.39 8.46
C ASP A 112 6.29 -2.29 7.06
N LEU A 113 5.65 -1.57 6.14
CA LEU A 113 6.08 -1.43 4.75
C LEU A 113 7.08 -0.29 4.58
N ASP A 114 7.97 -0.45 3.60
CA ASP A 114 8.81 0.67 3.19
C ASP A 114 8.01 1.67 2.36
N PHE A 115 8.25 2.95 2.59
CA PHE A 115 7.49 4.03 2.00
C PHE A 115 8.42 5.16 1.54
N MET A 116 7.92 5.97 0.63
CA MET A 116 8.56 7.20 0.22
C MET A 116 7.59 8.35 0.42
N LEU A 117 7.99 9.37 1.17
CA LEU A 117 7.25 10.62 1.31
C LEU A 117 7.96 11.71 0.50
N VAL A 118 7.20 12.37 -0.38
CA VAL A 118 7.69 13.44 -1.23
C VAL A 118 6.73 14.62 -1.10
N LEU A 119 7.23 15.76 -0.64
CA LEU A 119 6.47 17.01 -0.60
C LEU A 119 7.05 17.97 -1.62
N ILE A 120 6.21 18.37 -2.58
CA ILE A 120 6.58 19.25 -3.69
C ILE A 120 5.77 20.53 -3.57
N GLU A 121 6.46 21.66 -3.47
CA GLU A 121 5.84 22.97 -3.49
C GLU A 121 5.43 23.34 -4.92
N ARG A 122 4.19 23.82 -5.08
CA ARG A 122 3.68 24.36 -6.35
C ARG A 122 3.50 25.88 -6.24
N PRO A 123 3.78 26.65 -7.31
CA PRO A 123 4.01 26.20 -8.70
C PRO A 123 5.47 25.85 -9.04
N ASN A 124 6.43 26.18 -8.16
CA ASN A 124 7.87 26.13 -8.49
C ASN A 124 8.43 24.71 -8.68
N GLY A 125 7.70 23.67 -8.27
CA GLY A 125 8.15 22.28 -8.36
C GLY A 125 9.31 21.95 -7.42
N GLN A 126 9.57 22.79 -6.41
CA GLN A 126 10.65 22.58 -5.47
C GLN A 126 10.33 21.45 -4.51
N LEU A 127 11.28 20.53 -4.36
CA LEU A 127 11.21 19.48 -3.35
C LEU A 127 11.44 20.10 -1.97
N LYS A 128 10.42 20.07 -1.12
CA LYS A 128 10.47 20.56 0.27
C LYS A 128 10.84 19.45 1.25
N MET A 129 10.44 18.22 0.97
CA MET A 129 10.72 17.07 1.82
C MET A 129 10.85 15.81 0.97
N LEU A 130 11.89 15.03 1.26
CA LEU A 130 12.08 13.67 0.75
C LEU A 130 12.41 12.77 1.93
N CYS A 131 11.61 11.73 2.09
CA CYS A 131 11.91 10.63 2.99
C CYS A 131 11.84 9.34 2.20
N SER A 132 12.89 8.54 2.25
CA SER A 132 12.99 7.26 1.56
C SER A 132 13.78 6.28 2.42
N PRO A 133 13.53 4.96 2.26
CA PRO A 133 14.37 3.95 2.89
C PRO A 133 15.83 4.13 2.47
N THR A 134 16.74 3.98 3.43
CA THR A 134 18.19 3.97 3.23
C THR A 134 18.72 2.61 2.85
#